data_AF-D8FGH1-F1
#
_entry.id   AF-D8FGH1-F1
#
_cell.length_a   1.000
_cell.length_b   1.000
_cell.length_c   1.000
_cell.angle_alpha   90.00
_cell.angle_beta   90.00
_cell.angle_gamma   90.00
#
_symmetry.space_group_name_H-M   'P 1'
#
loop_
_entity.id
_entity.type
_entity.pdbx_description
1 polymer ?
#
loop_
_entity_poly.entity_id
_entity_poly.type
_entity_poly.pdbx_seq_one_letter_code
_entity_poly.pdbx_strand_id
1 'polypeptide(L)'
;MDEAPFVTLFMHIKDGDIYENEVALIIEEILKQRIKGIKNDAGVYVTPAFPKLIYVLDENNIHKDSKYYYLTSLAIRCTAKRMYPDYISAKKMASNYEGNVFSPMGCRAFLPPYKDQKGKYKFDGRFNMGACTINLPQIGILANGDENKFFEILNKRLDLVKRVGLLRYEHLKKVTSDSSPIHWQHGAIARLGKHESIAPLLLDGYSTVSLGYIGIYEATYLTKGVSHTDAKGYPFAMRIMDTLNAAVKKWTKEYGIKFTLYATPAESLTNRFNSIDRKRFGIMKMLQTRVTIQTHSM
;
A
#
# COMPACT_ATOMS: atom_id res chain seq x y z
N MET A 1 -9.45 9.75 23.00
CA MET A 1 -8.73 10.39 21.88
C MET A 1 -9.38 9.80 20.65
N ASP A 2 -10.36 10.50 20.10
CA ASP A 2 -11.13 9.99 18.96
C ASP A 2 -10.40 10.44 17.69
N GLU A 3 -9.54 9.58 17.16
CA GLU A 3 -8.93 9.78 15.85
C GLU A 3 -10.01 9.57 14.77
N ALA A 4 -10.05 10.44 13.77
CA ALA A 4 -10.92 10.25 12.62
C ALA A 4 -10.56 8.91 11.94
N PRO A 5 -11.55 8.11 11.51
CA PRO A 5 -11.28 6.83 10.87
C PRO A 5 -10.47 7.04 9.59
N PHE A 6 -9.39 6.26 9.44
CA PHE A 6 -8.67 6.20 8.18
C PHE A 6 -9.57 5.53 7.14
N VAL A 7 -10.08 6.30 6.19
CA VAL A 7 -10.92 5.79 5.10
C VAL A 7 -10.50 6.37 3.74
N THR A 8 -10.58 5.55 2.71
CA THR A 8 -10.28 5.91 1.31
C THR A 8 -11.52 5.67 0.46
N LEU A 9 -11.87 6.64 -0.37
CA LEU A 9 -12.90 6.52 -1.40
C LEU A 9 -12.23 6.37 -2.77
N PHE A 10 -12.61 5.31 -3.49
CA PHE A 10 -12.11 4.99 -4.83
C PHE A 10 -13.19 5.34 -5.86
N MET A 11 -12.91 6.38 -6.64
CA MET A 11 -13.84 7.00 -7.58
C MET A 11 -13.49 6.53 -8.99
N HIS A 12 -14.12 5.44 -9.43
CA HIS A 12 -13.98 4.88 -10.77
C HIS A 12 -15.33 4.85 -11.46
N ILE A 13 -15.40 5.46 -12.65
CA ILE A 13 -16.57 5.37 -13.53
C ILE A 13 -16.24 4.31 -14.57
N LYS A 14 -16.97 3.20 -14.51
CA LYS A 14 -16.80 2.07 -15.43
C LYS A 14 -17.85 2.14 -16.53
N ASP A 15 -17.40 2.18 -17.78
CA ASP A 15 -18.28 2.21 -18.94
C ASP A 15 -19.23 1.01 -18.99
N GLY A 16 -20.51 1.27 -19.23
CA GLY A 16 -21.57 0.27 -19.34
C GLY A 16 -21.99 -0.34 -18.00
N ASP A 17 -21.50 0.17 -16.87
CA ASP A 17 -22.01 -0.22 -15.55
C ASP A 17 -23.44 0.31 -15.36
N ILE A 18 -24.29 -0.47 -14.69
CA ILE A 18 -25.70 -0.09 -14.47
C ILE A 18 -25.86 1.18 -13.63
N TYR A 19 -24.82 1.56 -12.87
CA TYR A 19 -24.79 2.77 -12.05
C TYR A 19 -23.82 3.84 -12.56
N GLU A 20 -23.39 3.77 -13.84
CA GLU A 20 -22.37 4.67 -14.40
C GLU A 20 -22.72 6.16 -14.17
N ASN A 21 -23.98 6.55 -14.38
CA ASN A 21 -24.43 7.93 -14.23
C ASN A 21 -24.55 8.33 -12.75
N GLU A 22 -25.06 7.44 -11.90
CA GLU A 22 -25.18 7.65 -10.46
C GLU A 22 -23.81 7.80 -9.80
N VAL A 23 -22.84 6.97 -10.19
CA VAL A 23 -21.45 7.06 -9.73
C VAL A 23 -20.85 8.40 -10.15
N ALA A 24 -21.06 8.85 -11.38
CA ALA A 24 -20.60 10.16 -11.84
C ALA A 24 -21.17 11.31 -11.00
N LEU A 25 -22.48 11.27 -10.68
CA LEU A 25 -23.13 12.27 -9.81
C LEU A 25 -22.57 12.26 -8.39
N ILE A 26 -22.36 11.07 -7.82
CA ILE A 26 -21.77 10.92 -6.47
C ILE A 26 -20.35 11.49 -6.44
N ILE A 27 -19.53 11.19 -7.47
CA ILE A 27 -18.16 11.71 -7.60
C ILE A 27 -18.18 13.24 -7.67
N GLU A 28 -19.08 13.80 -8.48
CA GLU A 28 -19.21 15.25 -8.60
C GLU A 28 -19.48 15.92 -7.25
N GLU A 29 -20.41 15.36 -6.47
CA GLU A 29 -20.78 15.89 -5.17
C GLU A 29 -19.66 15.74 -4.14
N ILE A 30 -18.97 14.59 -4.11
CA ILE A 30 -17.79 14.38 -3.25
C ILE A 30 -16.71 15.44 -3.53
N LEU A 31 -16.43 15.72 -4.81
CA LEU A 31 -15.44 16.71 -5.21
C LEU A 31 -15.88 18.13 -4.82
N LYS A 32 -17.16 18.48 -5.03
CA LYS A 32 -17.73 19.78 -4.61
C LYS A 32 -17.60 19.99 -3.10
N GLN A 33 -17.97 18.99 -2.29
CA GLN A 33 -17.85 19.06 -0.83
C GLN A 33 -16.39 19.13 -0.38
N ARG A 34 -15.48 18.37 -1.03
CA ARG A 34 -14.05 18.47 -0.74
C ARG A 34 -13.52 19.88 -1.00
N ILE A 35 -13.85 20.47 -2.15
CA ILE A 35 -13.47 21.85 -2.53
C ILE A 35 -13.96 22.86 -1.48
N LYS A 36 -15.20 22.71 -1.01
CA LYS A 36 -15.76 23.52 0.08
C LYS A 36 -14.92 23.36 1.35
N GLY A 37 -14.56 22.13 1.71
CA GLY A 37 -13.80 21.80 2.92
C GLY A 37 -14.71 21.67 4.14
N ILE A 38 -14.11 21.41 5.29
CA ILE A 38 -14.81 21.32 6.58
C ILE A 38 -14.48 22.52 7.45
N LYS A 39 -15.42 22.96 8.29
CA LYS A 39 -15.13 24.02 9.26
C LYS A 39 -14.35 23.43 10.43
N ASN A 40 -13.27 24.10 10.84
CA ASN A 40 -12.65 23.86 12.14
C ASN A 40 -13.46 24.55 13.26
N ASP A 41 -13.00 24.43 14.51
CA ASP A 41 -13.68 25.01 15.67
C ASP A 41 -13.83 26.54 15.60
N ALA A 42 -12.96 27.21 14.84
CA ALA A 42 -13.03 28.64 14.57
C ALA A 42 -13.99 29.00 13.40
N GLY A 43 -14.71 28.03 12.84
CA GLY A 43 -15.63 28.23 11.71
C GLY A 43 -14.96 28.39 10.35
N VAL A 44 -13.64 28.18 10.26
CA VAL A 44 -12.84 28.37 9.04
C VAL A 44 -12.78 27.09 8.22
N TYR A 45 -12.99 27.20 6.90
CA TYR A 45 -12.97 26.06 5.99
C TYR A 45 -11.55 25.53 5.73
N VAL A 46 -11.19 24.47 6.45
CA VAL A 46 -9.89 23.78 6.34
C VAL A 46 -9.96 22.55 5.43
N THR A 47 -8.79 22.08 5.04
CA THR A 47 -8.64 20.87 4.23
C THR A 47 -8.82 19.65 5.13
N PRO A 48 -9.82 18.77 4.87
CA PRO A 48 -9.99 17.58 5.67
C PRO A 48 -8.88 16.57 5.37
N ALA A 49 -8.37 15.88 6.39
CA ALA A 49 -7.40 14.79 6.22
C ALA A 49 -8.05 13.54 5.59
N PHE A 50 -9.28 13.21 6.00
CA PHE A 50 -10.04 12.05 5.53
C PHE A 50 -11.46 12.44 5.04
N PRO A 51 -12.12 11.62 4.21
CA PRO A 51 -11.55 10.46 3.51
C PRO A 51 -10.43 10.86 2.56
N LYS A 52 -9.47 9.97 2.34
CA LYS A 52 -8.59 10.03 1.18
C LYS A 52 -9.46 9.83 -0.06
N LEU A 53 -9.21 10.59 -1.12
CA LEU A 53 -9.92 10.42 -2.38
C LEU A 53 -8.95 9.91 -3.44
N ILE A 54 -9.35 8.90 -4.20
CA ILE A 54 -8.62 8.40 -5.36
C ILE A 54 -9.53 8.54 -6.56
N TYR A 55 -9.14 9.34 -7.54
CA TYR A 55 -9.83 9.50 -8.81
C TYR A 55 -9.15 8.64 -9.88
N VAL A 56 -9.91 7.75 -10.51
CA VAL A 56 -9.38 6.84 -11.53
C VAL A 56 -9.47 7.49 -12.90
N LEU A 57 -8.30 7.61 -13.54
CA LEU A 57 -8.16 8.08 -14.91
C LEU A 57 -8.36 6.90 -15.87
N ASP A 58 -9.33 7.06 -16.76
CA ASP A 58 -9.75 6.06 -17.76
C ASP A 58 -10.16 6.74 -19.07
N GLU A 59 -10.34 5.98 -20.15
CA GLU A 59 -10.58 6.54 -21.50
C GLU A 59 -11.84 7.45 -21.54
N ASN A 60 -12.84 7.17 -20.71
CA ASN A 60 -14.07 7.94 -20.60
C ASN A 60 -13.92 9.31 -19.90
N ASN A 61 -12.73 9.66 -19.40
CA ASN A 61 -12.53 10.89 -18.65
C ASN A 61 -11.20 11.64 -18.88
N ILE A 62 -10.27 11.08 -19.66
CA ILE A 62 -8.94 11.71 -19.87
C ILE A 62 -8.87 12.66 -21.07
N HIS A 63 -9.72 12.50 -22.09
CA HIS A 63 -9.72 13.35 -23.28
C HIS A 63 -10.77 14.46 -23.17
N LYS A 64 -10.53 15.62 -23.78
CA LYS A 64 -11.41 16.81 -23.65
C LYS A 64 -12.84 16.56 -24.15
N ASP A 65 -12.99 15.64 -25.09
CA ASP A 65 -14.23 15.17 -25.70
C ASP A 65 -14.82 13.94 -25.00
N SER A 66 -14.14 13.36 -24.01
CA SER A 66 -14.67 12.25 -23.23
C SER A 66 -15.89 12.67 -22.39
N LYS A 67 -16.88 11.78 -22.28
CA LYS A 67 -18.15 11.98 -21.56
C LYS A 67 -17.97 12.60 -20.15
N TYR A 68 -16.97 12.14 -19.40
CA TYR A 68 -16.75 12.54 -18.01
C TYR A 68 -15.56 13.47 -17.81
N TYR A 69 -15.03 14.09 -18.87
CA TYR A 69 -13.90 15.03 -18.77
C TYR A 69 -14.16 16.22 -17.83
N TYR A 70 -15.42 16.62 -17.69
CA TYR A 70 -15.81 17.68 -16.75
C TYR A 70 -15.50 17.29 -15.29
N LEU A 71 -15.60 16.01 -14.92
CA LEU A 71 -15.23 15.51 -13.59
C LEU A 71 -13.73 15.50 -13.40
N THR A 72 -12.94 15.15 -14.42
CA THR A 72 -11.48 15.27 -14.38
C THR A 72 -11.07 16.73 -14.16
N SER A 73 -11.71 17.67 -14.86
CA SER A 73 -11.50 19.10 -14.65
C SER A 73 -11.87 19.56 -13.23
N LEU A 74 -12.95 19.00 -12.66
CA LEU A 74 -13.35 19.26 -11.28
C LEU A 74 -12.36 18.66 -10.25
N ALA A 75 -11.87 17.44 -10.49
CA ALA A 75 -10.88 16.76 -9.66
C ALA A 75 -9.55 17.54 -9.62
N ILE A 76 -9.11 18.09 -10.74
CA ILE A 76 -7.91 18.95 -10.80
C ILE A 76 -8.08 20.20 -9.93
N ARG A 77 -9.24 20.88 -10.04
CA ARG A 77 -9.55 22.03 -9.17
C ARG A 77 -9.60 21.64 -7.69
N CYS A 78 -10.14 20.47 -7.38
CA CYS A 78 -10.16 19.92 -6.04
C CYS A 78 -8.75 19.70 -5.49
N THR A 79 -7.89 19.06 -6.28
CA THR A 79 -6.47 18.81 -5.95
C THR A 79 -5.74 20.11 -5.66
N ALA A 80 -5.87 21.10 -6.56
CA ALA A 80 -5.20 22.40 -6.43
C ALA A 80 -5.60 23.14 -5.14
N LYS A 81 -6.82 22.94 -4.65
CA LYS A 81 -7.33 23.62 -3.45
C LYS A 81 -7.13 22.81 -2.16
N ARG A 82 -7.14 21.47 -2.25
CA ARG A 82 -7.35 20.57 -1.09
C ARG A 82 -6.47 19.31 -1.11
N MET A 83 -5.42 19.28 -1.94
CA MET A 83 -4.48 18.17 -2.15
C MET A 83 -5.09 16.93 -2.82
N TYR A 84 -6.19 16.39 -2.30
CA TYR A 84 -6.90 15.26 -2.91
C TYR A 84 -7.87 15.70 -4.02
N PRO A 85 -8.20 14.82 -4.98
CA PRO A 85 -7.88 13.39 -5.04
C PRO A 85 -6.46 13.05 -5.53
N ASP A 86 -5.96 11.89 -5.11
CA ASP A 86 -4.85 11.18 -5.76
C ASP A 86 -5.35 10.58 -7.09
N TYR A 87 -4.45 10.29 -8.03
CA TYR A 87 -4.81 9.77 -9.35
C TYR A 87 -4.25 8.36 -9.57
N ILE A 88 -5.08 7.47 -10.13
CA ILE A 88 -4.67 6.13 -10.54
C ILE A 88 -5.06 5.89 -11.99
N SER A 89 -4.16 5.31 -12.78
CA SER A 89 -4.45 4.92 -14.17
C SER A 89 -5.15 3.56 -14.19
N ALA A 90 -6.38 3.51 -14.71
CA ALA A 90 -7.12 2.27 -14.97
C ALA A 90 -6.33 1.33 -15.89
N LYS A 91 -5.75 1.88 -16.97
CA LYS A 91 -4.91 1.13 -17.93
C LYS A 91 -3.72 0.42 -17.26
N LYS A 92 -2.98 1.12 -16.38
CA LYS A 92 -1.84 0.51 -15.67
C LYS A 92 -2.29 -0.49 -14.61
N MET A 93 -3.38 -0.21 -13.91
CA MET A 93 -4.01 -1.17 -12.99
C MET A 93 -4.38 -2.46 -13.73
N ALA A 94 -5.14 -2.36 -14.81
CA ALA A 94 -5.54 -3.50 -15.63
C ALA A 94 -4.32 -4.30 -16.13
N SER A 95 -3.26 -3.64 -16.60
CA SER A 95 -2.02 -4.30 -17.03
C SER A 95 -1.32 -5.05 -15.89
N ASN A 96 -1.38 -4.54 -14.66
CA ASN A 96 -0.69 -5.13 -13.51
C ASN A 96 -1.51 -6.20 -12.79
N TYR A 97 -2.84 -6.18 -12.95
CA TYR A 97 -3.78 -6.99 -12.17
C TYR A 97 -4.78 -7.76 -13.05
N GLU A 98 -4.29 -8.39 -14.12
CA GLU A 98 -5.07 -9.32 -14.96
C GLU A 98 -6.38 -8.71 -15.51
N GLY A 99 -6.34 -7.45 -15.91
CA GLY A 99 -7.47 -6.71 -16.46
C GLY A 99 -8.34 -6.00 -15.43
N ASN A 100 -8.01 -6.07 -14.13
CA ASN A 100 -8.87 -5.53 -13.07
C ASN A 100 -8.46 -4.13 -12.63
N VAL A 101 -9.46 -3.32 -12.28
CA VAL A 101 -9.33 -1.99 -11.67
C VAL A 101 -10.12 -2.01 -10.37
N PHE A 102 -9.44 -1.77 -9.25
CA PHE A 102 -10.01 -1.91 -7.91
C PHE A 102 -9.27 -1.02 -6.91
N SER A 103 -9.87 -0.81 -5.75
CA SER A 103 -9.34 0.08 -4.72
C SER A 103 -8.14 -0.52 -3.98
N PRO A 104 -7.15 0.29 -3.57
CA PRO A 104 -6.18 -0.14 -2.57
C PRO A 104 -6.84 -0.21 -1.19
N MET A 105 -6.37 -1.12 -0.34
CA MET A 105 -6.71 -1.09 1.08
C MET A 105 -5.92 0.03 1.78
N GLY A 106 -6.62 0.91 2.50
CA GLY A 106 -6.02 2.04 3.22
C GLY A 106 -5.28 2.99 2.27
N CYS A 107 -3.99 3.22 2.51
CA CYS A 107 -3.20 4.16 1.72
C CYS A 107 -2.93 3.68 0.28
N ARG A 108 -2.41 2.44 0.15
CA ARG A 108 -1.81 1.89 -1.09
C ARG A 108 -1.54 0.37 -1.08
N ALA A 109 -2.20 -0.41 -0.21
CA ALA A 109 -2.00 -1.86 -0.18
C ALA A 109 -2.89 -2.52 -1.25
N PHE A 110 -2.32 -2.79 -2.42
CA PHE A 110 -3.02 -3.49 -3.49
C PHE A 110 -2.94 -5.01 -3.29
N LEU A 111 -4.10 -5.65 -3.41
CA LEU A 111 -4.20 -7.10 -3.33
C LEU A 111 -3.80 -7.74 -4.68
N PRO A 112 -3.05 -8.85 -4.66
CA PRO A 112 -2.84 -9.64 -5.86
C PRO A 112 -4.18 -10.23 -6.32
N PRO A 113 -4.34 -10.51 -7.63
CA PRO A 113 -5.54 -11.15 -8.15
C PRO A 113 -5.79 -12.48 -7.43
N TYR A 114 -7.05 -12.72 -7.12
CA TYR A 114 -7.54 -13.94 -6.48
C TYR A 114 -8.88 -14.28 -7.13
N LYS A 115 -9.08 -15.56 -7.44
CA LYS A 115 -10.34 -16.07 -7.96
C LYS A 115 -11.01 -16.91 -6.89
N ASP A 116 -12.31 -16.72 -6.72
CA ASP A 116 -13.11 -17.57 -5.85
C ASP A 116 -13.31 -18.98 -6.45
N GLN A 117 -14.04 -19.84 -5.73
CA GLN A 117 -14.36 -21.20 -6.17
C GLN A 117 -15.14 -21.26 -7.49
N LYS A 118 -15.76 -20.15 -7.93
CA LYS A 118 -16.48 -20.02 -9.20
C LYS A 118 -15.61 -19.43 -10.30
N GLY A 119 -14.31 -19.23 -10.05
CA GLY A 119 -13.37 -18.66 -10.99
C GLY A 119 -13.49 -17.14 -11.17
N LYS A 120 -14.27 -16.45 -10.33
CA LYS A 120 -14.49 -14.99 -10.44
C LYS A 120 -13.46 -14.22 -9.61
N TYR A 121 -12.92 -13.15 -10.18
CA TYR A 121 -12.03 -12.26 -9.43
C TYR A 121 -12.77 -11.66 -8.23
N LYS A 122 -12.10 -11.66 -7.07
CA LYS A 122 -12.61 -11.06 -5.84
C LYS A 122 -11.56 -10.13 -5.23
N PHE A 123 -11.97 -8.89 -4.98
CA PHE A 123 -11.16 -7.85 -4.33
C PHE A 123 -11.86 -7.34 -3.08
N ASP A 124 -13.15 -7.01 -3.18
CA ASP A 124 -13.94 -6.58 -2.04
C ASP A 124 -14.13 -7.70 -1.01
N GLY A 125 -14.10 -7.31 0.26
CA GLY A 125 -14.16 -8.22 1.40
C GLY A 125 -12.89 -9.05 1.62
N ARG A 126 -11.76 -8.70 0.98
CA ARG A 126 -10.44 -9.27 1.28
C ARG A 126 -9.63 -8.32 2.18
N PHE A 127 -8.57 -8.84 2.79
CA PHE A 127 -7.83 -8.10 3.83
C PHE A 127 -6.33 -8.43 3.88
N ASN A 128 -5.59 -7.69 4.70
CA ASN A 128 -4.19 -7.92 5.00
C ASN A 128 -4.03 -8.25 6.50
N MET A 129 -3.29 -9.31 6.82
CA MET A 129 -3.03 -9.75 8.19
C MET A 129 -1.96 -8.91 8.92
N GLY A 130 -1.29 -8.00 8.20
CA GLY A 130 -0.33 -7.05 8.74
C GLY A 130 0.95 -6.98 7.94
N ALA A 131 1.74 -5.94 8.21
CA ALA A 131 3.03 -5.67 7.58
C ALA A 131 4.20 -5.81 8.57
N CYS A 132 5.38 -6.19 8.07
CA CYS A 132 6.64 -6.10 8.79
C CYS A 132 7.70 -5.54 7.86
N THR A 133 8.33 -4.42 8.23
CA THR A 133 9.14 -3.61 7.32
C THR A 133 10.64 -3.77 7.57
N ILE A 134 11.40 -4.04 6.51
CA ILE A 134 12.86 -4.07 6.54
C ILE A 134 13.41 -2.64 6.41
N ASN A 135 14.24 -2.24 7.37
CA ASN A 135 15.10 -1.05 7.28
C ASN A 135 16.29 -1.37 6.36
N LEU A 136 16.16 -1.10 5.05
CA LEU A 136 17.23 -1.31 4.07
C LEU A 136 18.45 -0.40 4.32
N PRO A 137 18.30 0.89 4.70
CA PRO A 137 19.44 1.76 5.01
C PRO A 137 20.37 1.15 6.05
N GLN A 138 19.83 0.62 7.14
CA GLN A 138 20.64 -0.01 8.19
C GLN A 138 21.44 -1.22 7.68
N ILE A 139 20.95 -1.93 6.65
CA ILE A 139 21.74 -2.98 6.00
C ILE A 139 22.95 -2.35 5.29
N GLY A 140 22.73 -1.26 4.54
CA GLY A 140 23.81 -0.51 3.87
C GLY A 140 24.88 -0.02 4.85
N ILE A 141 24.49 0.47 6.03
CA ILE A 141 25.42 0.89 7.09
C ILE A 141 26.30 -0.29 7.54
N LEU A 142 25.68 -1.43 7.85
CA LEU A 142 26.37 -2.61 8.36
C LEU A 142 27.26 -3.28 7.29
N ALA A 143 26.84 -3.19 6.03
CA ALA A 143 27.54 -3.70 4.88
C ALA A 143 28.78 -2.86 4.54
N ASN A 144 28.76 -1.55 4.82
CA ASN A 144 29.89 -0.63 4.62
C ASN A 144 30.49 -0.72 3.20
N GLY A 145 29.63 -0.65 2.17
CA GLY A 145 30.05 -0.74 0.77
C GLY A 145 30.17 -2.17 0.19
N ASP A 146 30.13 -3.22 1.03
CA ASP A 146 30.23 -4.61 0.58
C ASP A 146 28.85 -5.18 0.17
N GLU A 147 28.64 -5.38 -1.13
CA GLU A 147 27.39 -5.97 -1.65
C GLU A 147 27.13 -7.39 -1.15
N ASN A 148 28.16 -8.24 -1.02
CA ASN A 148 27.96 -9.62 -0.58
C ASN A 148 27.47 -9.63 0.87
N LYS A 149 28.11 -8.81 1.71
CA LYS A 149 27.68 -8.62 3.09
C LYS A 149 26.28 -8.01 3.19
N PHE A 150 25.91 -7.08 2.30
CA PHE A 150 24.56 -6.53 2.23
C PHE A 150 23.52 -7.64 2.03
N PHE A 151 23.71 -8.50 1.03
CA PHE A 151 22.76 -9.57 0.73
C PHE A 151 22.75 -10.68 1.80
N GLU A 152 23.88 -10.95 2.45
CA GLU A 152 23.93 -11.85 3.61
C GLU A 152 23.03 -11.34 4.76
N ILE A 153 23.15 -10.06 5.11
CA ILE A 153 22.35 -9.43 6.16
C ILE A 153 20.87 -9.34 5.74
N LEU A 154 20.60 -9.02 4.47
CA LEU A 154 19.24 -8.98 3.93
C LEU A 154 18.57 -10.34 4.07
N ASN A 155 19.24 -11.44 3.70
CA ASN A 155 18.72 -12.79 3.81
C ASN A 155 18.42 -13.18 5.26
N LYS A 156 19.30 -12.81 6.21
CA LYS A 156 19.05 -13.00 7.65
C LYS A 156 17.80 -12.25 8.13
N ARG A 157 17.58 -11.02 7.65
CA ARG A 157 16.38 -10.23 7.99
C ARG A 157 15.12 -10.73 7.32
N LEU A 158 15.22 -11.24 6.10
CA LEU A 158 14.12 -11.88 5.38
C LEU A 158 13.58 -13.09 6.17
N ASP A 159 14.45 -13.92 6.74
CA ASP A 159 14.02 -15.01 7.61
C ASP A 159 13.26 -14.53 8.86
N LEU A 160 13.72 -13.44 9.50
CA LEU A 160 13.03 -12.84 10.63
C LEU A 160 11.62 -12.35 10.25
N VAL A 161 11.50 -11.64 9.11
CA VAL A 161 10.19 -11.15 8.64
C VAL A 161 9.26 -12.30 8.29
N LYS A 162 9.75 -13.35 7.64
CA LYS A 162 8.99 -14.59 7.39
C LYS A 162 8.42 -15.14 8.69
N ARG A 163 9.24 -15.30 9.73
CA ARG A 163 8.79 -15.79 11.05
C ARG A 163 7.70 -14.92 11.67
N VAL A 164 7.79 -13.59 11.54
CA VAL A 164 6.73 -12.68 12.00
C VAL A 164 5.41 -12.92 11.25
N GLY A 165 5.47 -13.11 9.92
CA GLY A 165 4.29 -13.43 9.11
C GLY A 165 3.63 -14.74 9.53
N LEU A 166 4.44 -15.79 9.72
CA LEU A 166 3.95 -17.10 10.16
C LEU A 166 3.34 -17.03 11.57
N LEU A 167 3.97 -16.32 12.50
CA LEU A 167 3.43 -16.13 13.85
C LEU A 167 2.05 -15.47 13.84
N ARG A 168 1.83 -14.47 12.98
CA ARG A 168 0.51 -13.85 12.82
C ARG A 168 -0.53 -14.83 12.33
N TYR A 169 -0.20 -15.63 11.33
CA TYR A 169 -1.07 -16.69 10.85
C TYR A 169 -1.42 -17.69 11.97
N GLU A 170 -0.42 -18.15 12.73
CA GLU A 170 -0.59 -19.09 13.83
C GLU A 170 -1.54 -18.58 14.93
N HIS A 171 -1.57 -17.28 15.15
CA HIS A 171 -2.53 -16.66 16.07
C HIS A 171 -3.91 -16.53 15.44
N LEU A 172 -3.99 -16.00 14.21
CA LEU A 172 -5.27 -15.72 13.54
C LEU A 172 -6.05 -16.98 13.19
N LYS A 173 -5.38 -18.11 12.90
CA LYS A 173 -6.07 -19.37 12.56
C LYS A 173 -6.91 -19.95 13.71
N LYS A 174 -6.70 -19.46 14.94
CA LYS A 174 -7.47 -19.86 16.14
C LYS A 174 -8.66 -18.95 16.41
N VAL A 175 -8.86 -17.90 15.60
CA VAL A 175 -9.92 -16.91 15.79
C VAL A 175 -11.22 -17.36 15.12
N THR A 176 -12.35 -17.08 15.78
CA THR A 176 -13.69 -17.28 15.25
C THR A 176 -14.34 -15.97 14.82
N SER A 177 -15.44 -16.09 14.08
CA SER A 177 -16.24 -14.97 13.57
C SER A 177 -16.76 -14.05 14.69
N ASP A 178 -16.86 -14.54 15.92
CA ASP A 178 -17.38 -13.79 17.07
C ASP A 178 -16.45 -12.65 17.51
N SER A 179 -15.16 -12.72 17.15
CA SER A 179 -14.18 -11.67 17.47
C SER A 179 -14.55 -10.31 16.85
N SER A 180 -15.27 -10.33 15.73
CA SER A 180 -15.76 -9.12 15.08
C SER A 180 -16.91 -9.42 14.11
N PRO A 181 -18.16 -9.45 14.60
CA PRO A 181 -19.33 -9.82 13.79
C PRO A 181 -19.50 -8.97 12.54
N ILE A 182 -19.17 -7.67 12.59
CA ILE A 182 -19.26 -6.79 11.41
C ILE A 182 -18.34 -7.26 10.27
N HIS A 183 -17.10 -7.67 10.60
CA HIS A 183 -16.14 -8.16 9.62
C HIS A 183 -16.52 -9.55 9.12
N TRP A 184 -16.80 -10.47 10.05
CA TRP A 184 -16.86 -11.88 9.73
C TRP A 184 -18.24 -12.40 9.40
N GLN A 185 -19.30 -11.82 9.96
CA GLN A 185 -20.68 -12.33 9.86
C GLN A 185 -21.58 -11.44 8.98
N HIS A 186 -21.41 -10.12 9.03
CA HIS A 186 -22.36 -9.17 8.42
C HIS A 186 -21.92 -8.59 7.07
N GLY A 187 -20.83 -9.08 6.48
CA GLY A 187 -20.50 -8.83 5.07
C GLY A 187 -19.44 -7.76 4.81
N ALA A 188 -18.78 -7.19 5.83
CA ALA A 188 -17.65 -6.28 5.56
C ALA A 188 -16.42 -7.03 5.01
N ILE A 189 -16.16 -8.26 5.48
CA ILE A 189 -15.14 -9.17 4.91
C ILE A 189 -15.79 -10.45 4.40
N ALA A 190 -16.61 -11.10 5.25
CA ALA A 190 -17.25 -12.37 4.96
C ALA A 190 -18.66 -12.45 5.57
N ARG A 191 -19.34 -13.57 5.31
CA ARG A 191 -20.63 -13.94 5.90
C ARG A 191 -20.55 -15.34 6.51
N LEU A 192 -19.64 -15.48 7.47
CA LEU A 192 -19.47 -16.69 8.27
C LEU A 192 -20.62 -16.84 9.26
N GLY A 193 -20.95 -18.08 9.60
CA GLY A 193 -21.81 -18.42 10.72
C GLY A 193 -21.20 -18.01 12.07
N LYS A 194 -22.04 -17.95 13.10
CA LYS A 194 -21.58 -17.73 14.48
C LYS A 194 -20.61 -18.84 14.89
N HIS A 195 -19.55 -18.51 15.61
CA HIS A 195 -18.49 -19.45 16.03
C HIS A 195 -17.64 -20.08 14.91
N GLU A 196 -17.89 -19.79 13.63
CA GLU A 196 -17.07 -20.33 12.55
C GLU A 196 -15.66 -19.77 12.57
N SER A 197 -14.68 -20.61 12.20
CA SER A 197 -13.28 -20.21 12.13
C SER A 197 -13.01 -19.31 10.92
N ILE A 198 -12.17 -18.29 11.11
CA ILE A 198 -11.69 -17.45 10.00
C ILE A 198 -10.51 -18.08 9.23
N ALA A 199 -9.97 -19.21 9.71
CA ALA A 199 -8.75 -19.82 9.17
C ALA A 199 -8.76 -20.06 7.64
N PRO A 200 -9.88 -20.48 7.02
CA PRO A 200 -9.94 -20.65 5.55
C PRO A 200 -9.69 -19.34 4.78
N LEU A 201 -9.96 -18.17 5.37
CA LEU A 201 -9.74 -16.87 4.75
C LEU A 201 -8.27 -16.39 4.86
N LEU A 202 -7.43 -17.14 5.58
CA LEU A 202 -6.01 -16.80 5.80
C LEU A 202 -5.08 -17.41 4.74
N LEU A 203 -5.60 -18.32 3.92
CA LEU A 203 -4.84 -19.12 2.95
C LEU A 203 -5.24 -18.79 1.51
N ASP A 204 -4.45 -19.32 0.57
CA ASP A 204 -4.73 -19.37 -0.88
C ASP A 204 -4.95 -18.01 -1.55
N GLY A 205 -4.53 -16.94 -0.88
CA GLY A 205 -4.59 -15.58 -1.40
C GLY A 205 -5.86 -14.82 -1.08
N TYR A 206 -6.82 -15.36 -0.31
CA TYR A 206 -7.96 -14.55 0.14
C TYR A 206 -7.48 -13.33 0.94
N SER A 207 -6.58 -13.54 1.89
CA SER A 207 -5.86 -12.47 2.59
C SER A 207 -4.37 -12.47 2.26
N THR A 208 -3.66 -11.43 2.71
CA THR A 208 -2.24 -11.21 2.42
C THR A 208 -1.41 -10.92 3.67
N VAL A 209 -0.10 -11.17 3.60
CA VAL A 209 0.89 -10.70 4.59
C VAL A 209 1.92 -9.82 3.87
N SER A 210 2.17 -8.62 4.40
CA SER A 210 3.06 -7.66 3.73
C SER A 210 4.50 -7.76 4.23
N LEU A 211 5.42 -8.09 3.34
CA LEU A 211 6.84 -7.79 3.49
C LEU A 211 7.06 -6.32 3.11
N GLY A 212 7.19 -5.49 4.14
CA GLY A 212 7.47 -4.08 3.97
C GLY A 212 8.94 -3.80 3.67
N TYR A 213 9.21 -2.77 2.89
CA TYR A 213 10.55 -2.19 2.78
C TYR A 213 10.50 -0.66 2.75
N ILE A 214 11.64 -0.04 3.02
CA ILE A 214 11.85 1.41 2.99
C ILE A 214 13.34 1.72 2.74
N GLY A 215 13.64 2.87 2.12
CA GLY A 215 14.98 3.44 2.07
C GLY A 215 15.90 2.84 1.01
N ILE A 216 15.34 2.54 -0.18
CA ILE A 216 16.13 2.06 -1.33
C ILE A 216 17.17 3.09 -1.75
N TYR A 217 16.83 4.37 -1.72
CA TYR A 217 17.77 5.44 -2.05
C TYR A 217 18.99 5.41 -1.12
N GLU A 218 18.77 5.46 0.19
CA GLU A 218 19.86 5.46 1.16
C GLU A 218 20.63 4.14 1.15
N ALA A 219 19.95 2.99 1.03
CA ALA A 219 20.61 1.68 0.94
C ALA A 219 21.53 1.57 -0.28
N THR A 220 21.07 2.06 -1.44
CA THR A 220 21.86 2.08 -2.68
C THR A 220 23.03 3.03 -2.54
N TYR A 221 22.81 4.23 -2.00
CA TYR A 221 23.87 5.20 -1.83
C TYR A 221 24.95 4.74 -0.85
N LEU A 222 24.56 4.18 0.31
CA LEU A 222 25.48 3.66 1.32
C LEU A 222 26.32 2.48 0.80
N THR A 223 25.84 1.76 -0.22
CA THR A 223 26.55 0.60 -0.78
C THR A 223 27.34 0.95 -2.04
N LYS A 224 26.77 1.75 -2.93
CA LYS A 224 27.30 2.04 -4.28
C LYS A 224 27.91 3.44 -4.42
N GLY A 225 27.72 4.33 -3.44
CA GLY A 225 28.13 5.73 -3.51
C GLY A 225 27.25 6.61 -4.41
N VAL A 226 26.21 6.05 -5.04
CA VAL A 226 25.30 6.74 -5.96
C VAL A 226 23.84 6.35 -5.68
N SER A 227 22.88 7.12 -6.20
CA SER A 227 21.46 6.80 -6.03
C SER A 227 20.99 5.64 -6.91
N HIS A 228 19.84 5.07 -6.59
CA HIS A 228 19.16 4.06 -7.41
C HIS A 228 18.72 4.56 -8.79
N THR A 229 18.67 5.88 -9.01
CA THR A 229 18.34 6.49 -10.32
C THR A 229 19.58 6.66 -11.20
N ASP A 230 20.79 6.49 -10.65
CA ASP A 230 22.03 6.48 -11.42
C ASP A 230 22.19 5.13 -12.12
N ALA A 231 22.73 5.12 -13.35
CA ALA A 231 22.96 3.90 -14.12
C ALA A 231 23.83 2.86 -13.38
N LYS A 232 24.73 3.31 -12.50
CA LYS A 232 25.56 2.41 -11.66
C LYS A 232 24.82 1.88 -10.43
N GLY A 233 23.85 2.63 -9.89
CA GLY A 233 23.08 2.26 -8.71
C GLY A 233 21.84 1.43 -9.04
N TYR A 234 21.23 1.66 -10.19
CA TYR A 234 20.00 1.00 -10.63
C TYR A 234 20.08 -0.54 -10.60
N PRO A 235 21.15 -1.20 -11.13
CA PRO A 235 21.24 -2.66 -11.09
C PRO A 235 21.27 -3.23 -9.66
N PHE A 236 21.95 -2.53 -8.73
CA PHE A 236 21.98 -2.95 -7.33
C PHE A 236 20.61 -2.80 -6.67
N ALA A 237 19.95 -1.67 -6.90
CA ALA A 237 18.61 -1.40 -6.37
C ALA A 237 17.59 -2.43 -6.89
N MET A 238 17.65 -2.78 -8.18
CA MET A 238 16.81 -3.83 -8.77
C MET A 238 17.11 -5.21 -8.19
N ARG A 239 18.38 -5.56 -7.95
CA ARG A 239 18.74 -6.82 -7.27
C ARG A 239 18.15 -6.91 -5.85
N ILE A 240 18.04 -5.79 -5.13
CA ILE A 240 17.30 -5.75 -3.85
C ILE A 240 15.84 -6.13 -4.10
N MET A 241 15.16 -5.46 -5.04
CA MET A 241 13.74 -5.71 -5.34
C MET A 241 13.49 -7.14 -5.79
N ASP A 242 14.34 -7.69 -6.65
CA ASP A 242 14.25 -9.07 -7.11
C ASP A 242 14.42 -10.07 -5.96
N THR A 243 15.34 -9.79 -5.03
CA THR A 243 15.55 -10.62 -3.83
C THR A 243 14.31 -10.61 -2.93
N LEU A 244 13.74 -9.43 -2.67
CA LEU A 244 12.50 -9.30 -1.89
C LEU A 244 11.33 -10.02 -2.58
N ASN A 245 11.19 -9.85 -3.90
CA ASN A 245 10.14 -10.49 -4.71
C ASN A 245 10.27 -12.01 -4.73
N ALA A 246 11.49 -12.51 -4.90
CA ALA A 246 11.77 -13.95 -4.86
C ALA A 246 11.43 -14.54 -3.49
N ALA A 247 11.73 -13.82 -2.40
CA ALA A 247 11.42 -14.25 -1.05
C ALA A 247 9.91 -14.41 -0.83
N VAL A 248 9.09 -13.39 -1.18
CA VAL A 248 7.63 -13.50 -1.00
C VAL A 248 7.00 -14.57 -1.89
N LYS A 249 7.51 -14.77 -3.11
CA LYS A 249 7.07 -15.86 -4.01
C LYS A 249 7.40 -17.22 -3.39
N LYS A 250 8.63 -17.40 -2.88
CA LYS A 250 9.07 -18.63 -2.22
C LYS A 250 8.18 -18.94 -1.01
N TRP A 251 7.99 -18.00 -0.10
CA TRP A 251 7.18 -18.22 1.10
C TRP A 251 5.72 -18.48 0.77
N THR A 252 5.18 -17.80 -0.24
CA THR A 252 3.81 -18.05 -0.70
C THR A 252 3.64 -19.49 -1.15
N LYS A 253 4.58 -20.01 -1.94
CA LYS A 253 4.56 -21.40 -2.40
C LYS A 253 4.74 -22.40 -1.24
N GLU A 254 5.61 -22.07 -0.29
CA GLU A 254 6.00 -22.96 0.82
C GLU A 254 4.90 -23.10 1.87
N TYR A 255 4.17 -22.03 2.19
CA TYR A 255 3.23 -22.01 3.33
C TYR A 255 1.75 -21.86 2.93
N GLY A 256 1.43 -21.66 1.65
CA GLY A 256 0.05 -21.40 1.21
C GLY A 256 -0.50 -20.03 1.65
N ILE A 257 0.32 -19.20 2.31
CA ILE A 257 -0.02 -17.85 2.75
C ILE A 257 0.45 -16.85 1.70
N LYS A 258 -0.41 -15.94 1.24
CA LYS A 258 -0.03 -14.97 0.20
C LYS A 258 0.82 -13.82 0.77
N PHE A 259 2.13 -13.94 0.66
CA PHE A 259 3.05 -12.84 0.95
C PHE A 259 3.11 -11.87 -0.22
N THR A 260 3.11 -10.57 0.09
CA THR A 260 3.22 -9.48 -0.91
C THR A 260 4.31 -8.49 -0.52
N LEU A 261 4.91 -7.84 -1.53
CA LEU A 261 5.78 -6.70 -1.27
C LEU A 261 4.98 -5.44 -1.01
N TYR A 262 5.45 -4.65 -0.06
CA TYR A 262 4.79 -3.43 0.36
C TYR A 262 5.78 -2.28 0.53
N ALA A 263 5.71 -1.29 -0.37
CA ALA A 263 6.39 -0.02 -0.19
C ALA A 263 5.74 0.71 0.99
N THR A 264 6.36 0.67 2.17
CA THR A 264 5.71 1.12 3.41
C THR A 264 5.49 2.64 3.37
N PRO A 265 4.28 3.18 3.59
CA PRO A 265 4.01 4.63 3.64
C PRO A 265 4.87 5.35 4.67
N ALA A 266 5.10 4.69 5.81
CA ALA A 266 6.13 5.01 6.79
C ALA A 266 6.10 6.44 7.34
N GLU A 267 4.90 7.03 7.46
CA GLU A 267 4.68 8.39 7.97
C GLU A 267 5.44 8.67 9.28
N SER A 268 5.40 7.74 10.24
CA SER A 268 6.19 7.81 11.48
C SER A 268 7.45 6.94 11.46
N LEU A 269 7.48 5.89 10.64
CA LEU A 269 8.54 4.89 10.63
C LEU A 269 9.87 5.43 10.06
N THR A 270 9.80 6.35 9.09
CA THR A 270 10.97 7.05 8.53
C THR A 270 11.83 7.69 9.62
N ASN A 271 11.19 8.47 10.51
CA ASN A 271 11.82 9.12 11.65
C ASN A 271 12.32 8.09 12.66
N ARG A 272 11.49 7.12 13.03
CA ARG A 272 11.85 6.11 14.04
C ARG A 272 13.10 5.32 13.65
N PHE A 273 13.18 4.83 12.41
CA PHE A 273 14.36 4.12 11.93
C PHE A 273 15.59 5.02 11.91
N ASN A 274 15.47 6.26 11.40
CA ASN A 274 16.57 7.21 11.41
C ASN A 274 17.07 7.49 12.83
N SER A 275 16.17 7.72 13.80
CA SER A 275 16.55 7.98 15.19
C SER A 275 17.28 6.80 15.84
N ILE A 276 16.82 5.57 15.60
CA ILE A 276 17.47 4.35 16.11
C ILE A 276 18.86 4.20 15.49
N ASP A 277 18.98 4.39 14.18
CA ASP A 277 20.25 4.27 13.47
C ASP A 277 21.25 5.34 13.89
N ARG A 278 20.81 6.60 14.01
CA ARG A 278 21.66 7.70 14.50
C ARG A 278 22.14 7.47 15.92
N LYS A 279 21.30 6.94 16.81
CA LYS A 279 21.69 6.61 18.18
C LYS A 279 22.76 5.52 18.22
N ARG A 280 22.71 4.56 17.30
CA ARG A 280 23.62 3.40 17.29
C ARG A 280 24.92 3.65 16.53
N PHE A 281 24.87 4.37 15.40
CA PHE A 281 25.99 4.51 14.46
C PHE A 281 26.52 5.95 14.37
N GLY A 282 25.91 6.88 15.11
CA GLY A 282 26.24 8.30 15.03
C GLY A 282 25.64 8.97 13.78
N ILE A 283 26.00 10.23 13.57
CA ILE A 283 25.55 11.01 12.41
C ILE A 283 26.48 10.72 11.23
N MET A 284 26.02 9.89 10.30
CA MET A 284 26.75 9.67 9.03
C MET A 284 26.67 10.92 8.15
N LYS A 285 27.78 11.30 7.51
CA LYS A 285 27.92 12.53 6.71
C LYS A 285 26.80 12.74 5.68
N MET A 286 26.26 11.66 5.11
CA MET A 286 25.16 11.71 4.14
C MET A 286 23.76 11.82 4.77
N LEU A 287 23.57 11.37 6.01
CA LEU A 287 22.33 11.58 6.78
C LEU A 287 22.32 12.94 7.51
N GLN A 288 23.40 13.73 7.43
CA GLN A 288 23.47 15.06 8.04
C GLN A 288 22.43 16.04 7.49
N THR A 289 22.08 15.92 6.21
CA THR A 289 21.13 16.84 5.54
C THR A 289 19.70 16.30 5.47
N ARG A 290 19.43 15.09 5.98
CA ARG A 290 18.11 14.43 5.86
C ARG A 290 17.57 13.97 7.21
N VAL A 291 16.41 14.51 7.57
CA VAL A 291 15.69 14.18 8.81
C VAL A 291 14.97 12.83 8.70
N THR A 292 14.69 12.34 7.49
CA THR A 292 13.88 11.14 7.21
C THR A 292 14.50 10.23 6.14
N ILE A 293 14.20 8.92 6.22
CA ILE A 293 14.49 7.92 5.18
C ILE A 293 13.47 8.07 4.03
N GLN A 294 13.88 7.88 2.77
CA GLN A 294 12.93 7.93 1.65
C GLN A 294 12.03 6.69 1.54
N THR A 295 10.77 6.92 1.16
CA THR A 295 9.73 5.91 1.00
C THR A 295 9.42 5.58 -0.46
N HIS A 296 10.29 5.96 -1.40
CA HIS A 296 10.08 5.74 -2.83
C HIS A 296 9.90 4.25 -3.12
N SER A 297 8.82 3.91 -3.83
CA SER A 297 8.70 2.64 -4.54
C SER A 297 9.46 2.75 -5.85
N MET A 298 10.20 1.69 -6.21
CA MET A 298 10.71 1.51 -7.57
C MET A 298 9.68 0.77 -8.41
#